data_AF-A0A7C5KXK6-F1
#
_entry.id   AF-A0A7C5KXK6-F1
#
_cell.length_a   1.000
_cell.length_b   1.000
_cell.length_c   1.000
_cell.angle_alpha   90.00
_cell.angle_beta   90.00
_cell.angle_gamma   90.00
#
_symmetry.space_group_name_H-M   'P 1'
#
loop_
_entity.id
_entity.type
_entity.pdbx_description
1 polymer ?
#
loop_
_entity_poly.entity_id
_entity_poly.type
_entity_poly.pdbx_seq_one_letter_code
_entity_poly.pdbx_strand_id
1 'polypeptide(L)'
;MLLNRRQLLKGIVGSVATSFMASPVFSQAETKSKIRAVAFDGFPIFDPRPVFVLAESLFPGKGKALGQAWRIRQFQYQWLRALSGQYVNFWQATEDGLVYAAKQLKLDLTIEKREQLMAGYLNLKTWPDVIPALEQL
;
A
#
# COMPACT_ATOMS: atom_id res chain seq x y z
N MET A 1 45.01 33.92 -24.64
CA MET A 1 43.87 34.84 -24.76
C MET A 1 42.59 34.03 -24.81
N LEU A 2 41.65 34.29 -23.90
CA LEU A 2 40.35 33.62 -23.78
C LEU A 2 39.48 33.89 -25.02
N LEU A 3 38.99 32.86 -25.69
CA LEU A 3 38.05 33.03 -26.80
C LEU A 3 36.72 33.58 -26.28
N ASN A 4 36.25 34.65 -26.91
CA ASN A 4 35.05 35.38 -26.51
C ASN A 4 33.81 34.78 -27.20
N ARG A 5 32.70 34.64 -26.46
CA ARG A 5 31.42 34.00 -26.83
C ARG A 5 30.84 34.45 -28.18
N ARG A 6 31.17 35.67 -28.63
CA ARG A 6 30.74 36.23 -29.92
C ARG A 6 31.46 35.65 -31.14
N GLN A 7 32.64 35.07 -30.98
CA GLN A 7 33.36 34.39 -32.08
C GLN A 7 32.77 33.00 -32.36
N LEU A 8 32.23 32.33 -31.35
CA LEU A 8 31.60 31.01 -31.47
C LEU A 8 30.28 31.07 -32.27
N LEU A 9 29.51 32.15 -32.14
CA LEU A 9 28.20 32.30 -32.79
C LEU A 9 28.26 32.69 -34.27
N LYS A 10 29.41 33.13 -34.78
CA LYS A 10 29.58 33.47 -36.20
C LYS A 10 29.95 32.26 -37.08
N GLY A 11 30.25 31.10 -36.48
CA GLY A 11 30.67 29.89 -37.21
C GLY A 11 29.55 29.02 -37.78
N ILE A 12 28.27 29.35 -37.57
CA ILE A 12 27.13 28.48 -37.93
C ILE A 12 26.41 28.92 -39.22
N VAL A 13 26.74 30.08 -39.79
CA VAL A 13 26.14 30.53 -41.05
C VAL A 13 27.06 30.16 -42.21
N GLY A 14 27.07 28.90 -42.63
CA GLY A 14 27.87 28.54 -43.80
C GLY A 14 28.01 27.05 -44.10
N SER A 15 26.90 26.33 -44.29
CA SER A 15 26.85 25.17 -45.21
C SER A 15 25.43 24.60 -45.28
N VAL A 16 24.67 25.05 -46.28
CA VAL A 16 23.53 24.29 -46.82
C VAL A 16 24.11 23.27 -47.79
N ALA A 17 23.83 21.98 -47.59
CA ALA A 17 23.30 21.09 -48.62
C ALA A 17 23.57 19.61 -48.27
N THR A 18 22.53 18.82 -48.52
CA THR A 18 22.55 17.37 -48.79
C THR A 18 23.10 16.47 -47.71
N SER A 19 22.21 15.76 -47.01
CA SER A 19 22.24 14.29 -46.96
C SER A 19 21.17 13.71 -46.05
N PHE A 20 20.28 12.97 -46.71
CA PHE A 20 19.58 11.78 -46.23
C PHE A 20 18.55 11.88 -45.09
N MET A 21 17.33 11.52 -45.49
CA MET A 21 16.29 10.87 -44.71
C MET A 21 16.78 10.30 -43.37
N ALA A 22 16.31 10.90 -42.30
CA ALA A 22 16.02 10.16 -41.09
C ALA A 22 14.59 10.53 -40.72
N SER A 23 13.64 9.68 -41.08
CA SER A 23 12.42 9.55 -40.29
C SER A 23 12.83 9.58 -38.82
N PRO A 24 12.09 10.23 -37.92
CA PRO A 24 12.23 9.85 -36.53
C PRO A 24 11.67 8.42 -36.50
N VAL A 25 12.55 7.45 -36.71
CA VAL A 25 12.43 6.16 -36.04
C VAL A 25 12.61 6.57 -34.59
N PHE A 26 11.52 7.07 -33.98
CA PHE A 26 11.27 6.76 -32.60
C PHE A 26 11.34 5.25 -32.61
N SER A 27 12.52 4.74 -32.25
CA SER A 27 12.64 3.40 -31.74
C SER A 27 11.76 3.46 -30.51
N GLN A 28 10.50 3.11 -30.72
CA GLN A 28 9.63 2.70 -29.66
C GLN A 28 10.28 1.39 -29.25
N ALA A 29 11.28 1.50 -28.38
CA ALA A 29 11.78 0.40 -27.63
C ALA A 29 10.55 -0.08 -26.88
N GLU A 30 9.87 -1.06 -27.48
CA GLU A 30 8.84 -1.83 -26.83
C GLU A 30 9.59 -2.62 -25.77
N THR A 31 9.94 -1.94 -24.67
CA THR A 31 10.32 -2.61 -23.45
C THR A 31 9.00 -3.15 -22.91
N LYS A 32 8.50 -4.23 -23.55
CA LYS A 32 7.67 -5.20 -22.87
C LYS A 32 8.46 -5.57 -21.64
N SER A 33 8.17 -4.89 -20.54
CA SER A 33 8.65 -5.28 -19.24
C SER A 33 8.24 -6.74 -19.10
N LYS A 34 9.21 -7.66 -19.05
CA LYS A 34 8.95 -9.09 -18.92
C LYS A 34 8.52 -9.40 -17.49
N ILE A 35 7.52 -8.68 -16.98
CA ILE A 35 6.90 -8.98 -15.70
C ILE A 35 6.16 -10.30 -15.88
N ARG A 36 6.63 -11.33 -15.20
CA ARG A 36 6.05 -12.68 -15.25
C ARG A 36 5.12 -12.97 -14.07
N ALA A 37 5.14 -12.11 -13.06
CA ALA A 37 4.32 -12.24 -11.87
C ALA A 37 4.11 -10.86 -11.23
N VAL A 38 2.92 -10.65 -10.69
CA VAL A 38 2.58 -9.51 -9.83
C VAL A 38 2.12 -10.08 -8.50
N ALA A 39 2.79 -9.71 -7.41
CA ALA A 39 2.43 -10.12 -6.07
C ALA A 39 1.74 -8.96 -5.34
N PHE A 40 0.66 -9.27 -4.64
CA PHE A 40 -0.11 -8.30 -3.87
C PHE A 40 -0.04 -8.63 -2.38
N ASP A 41 0.08 -7.60 -1.54
CA ASP A 41 -0.26 -7.72 -0.12
C ASP A 41 -1.78 -7.95 0.03
N GLY A 42 -2.22 -8.52 1.15
CA GLY A 42 -3.63 -8.76 1.43
C GLY A 42 -4.42 -7.49 1.71
N PHE A 43 -3.86 -6.51 2.42
CA PHE A 43 -4.61 -5.28 2.77
C PHE A 43 -4.96 -4.37 1.59
N PRO A 44 -4.17 -4.29 0.51
CA PRO A 44 -4.60 -3.67 -0.73
C PRO A 44 -5.73 -4.41 -1.46
N ILE A 45 -5.91 -5.72 -1.22
CA ILE A 45 -6.92 -6.55 -1.87
C ILE A 45 -8.24 -6.54 -1.10
N PHE A 46 -8.19 -6.59 0.23
CA PHE A 46 -9.36 -6.73 1.08
C PHE A 46 -9.71 -5.42 1.80
N ASP A 47 -11.00 -5.12 1.87
CA ASP A 47 -11.54 -3.94 2.56
C ASP A 47 -11.73 -4.20 4.07
N PRO A 48 -10.93 -3.56 4.95
CA PRO A 48 -11.04 -3.74 6.40
C PRO A 48 -12.17 -2.90 7.04
N ARG A 49 -12.82 -1.98 6.29
CA ARG A 49 -13.84 -1.06 6.84
C ARG A 49 -14.96 -1.75 7.61
N PRO A 50 -15.49 -2.93 7.21
CA PRO A 50 -16.53 -3.62 7.97
C PRO A 50 -16.13 -3.95 9.42
N VAL A 51 -14.84 -4.20 9.69
CA VAL A 51 -14.35 -4.44 11.06
C VAL A 51 -14.51 -3.19 11.93
N PHE A 52 -14.27 -2.01 11.37
CA PHE A 52 -14.43 -0.74 12.09
C PHE A 52 -15.91 -0.38 12.30
N VAL A 53 -16.78 -0.72 11.34
CA VAL A 53 -18.23 -0.59 11.51
C VAL A 53 -18.72 -1.50 12.64
N LEU A 54 -18.24 -2.75 12.69
CA LEU A 54 -18.55 -3.67 13.78
C LEU A 54 -18.06 -3.15 15.14
N ALA A 55 -16.86 -2.55 15.19
CA ALA A 55 -16.34 -1.93 16.41
C ALA A 55 -17.25 -0.81 16.92
N GLU A 56 -17.83 0.01 16.03
CA GLU A 56 -18.80 1.04 16.42
C GLU A 56 -20.12 0.44 16.92
N SER A 57 -20.61 -0.62 16.28
CA SER A 57 -21.80 -1.34 16.73
C SER A 57 -21.65 -1.93 18.14
N LEU A 58 -20.49 -2.53 18.43
CA LEU A 58 -20.21 -3.17 19.73
C LEU A 58 -19.81 -2.17 20.82
N PHE A 59 -19.30 -1.00 20.44
CA PHE A 59 -18.88 0.07 21.33
C PHE A 59 -19.33 1.45 20.81
N PRO A 60 -20.63 1.78 20.89
CA PRO A 60 -21.16 3.04 20.36
C PRO A 60 -20.45 4.27 20.92
N GLY A 61 -20.07 5.19 20.03
CA GLY A 61 -19.31 6.40 20.35
C GLY A 61 -17.81 6.17 20.60
N LYS A 62 -17.33 4.92 20.54
CA LYS A 62 -15.93 4.55 20.80
C LYS A 62 -15.31 3.68 19.70
N GLY A 63 -16.09 3.20 18.74
CA GLY A 63 -15.62 2.30 17.68
C GLY A 63 -14.53 2.91 16.81
N LYS A 64 -14.64 4.19 16.45
CA LYS A 64 -13.57 4.90 15.72
C LYS A 64 -12.25 4.90 16.50
N ALA A 65 -12.29 5.22 17.79
CA ALA A 65 -11.09 5.24 18.64
C ALA A 65 -10.49 3.84 18.81
N LEU A 66 -11.35 2.82 19.03
CA LEU A 66 -10.93 1.43 19.12
C LEU A 66 -10.28 0.96 17.81
N GLY A 67 -10.93 1.18 16.68
CA GLY A 67 -10.42 0.79 15.36
C GLY A 67 -9.05 1.39 15.06
N GLN A 68 -8.86 2.68 15.36
CA GLN A 68 -7.58 3.37 15.20
C GLN A 68 -6.48 2.77 16.09
N ALA A 69 -6.74 2.65 17.40
CA ALA A 69 -5.77 2.12 18.35
C ALA A 69 -5.41 0.66 18.03
N TRP A 70 -6.42 -0.15 17.69
CA TRP A 70 -6.24 -1.54 17.31
C TRP A 70 -5.42 -1.70 16.03
N ARG A 71 -5.75 -0.96 14.96
CA ARG A 71 -5.01 -1.03 13.69
C ARG A 71 -3.54 -0.64 13.85
N ILE A 72 -3.24 0.36 14.67
CA ILE A 72 -1.87 0.77 14.99
C ILE A 72 -1.13 -0.37 15.71
N ARG A 73 -1.74 -0.93 16.75
CA ARG A 73 -1.10 -1.98 17.58
C ARG A 73 -0.93 -3.30 16.86
N GLN A 74 -1.85 -3.65 15.97
CA GLN A 74 -1.78 -4.84 15.12
C GLN A 74 -0.43 -4.94 14.39
N PHE A 75 -0.01 -3.86 13.70
CA PHE A 75 1.27 -3.85 12.97
C PHE A 75 2.48 -3.64 13.88
N GLN A 76 2.37 -2.75 14.87
CA GLN A 76 3.48 -2.52 15.80
C GLN A 76 3.89 -3.80 16.52
N TYR A 77 2.93 -4.63 16.93
CA TYR A 77 3.23 -5.89 17.58
C TYR A 77 3.89 -6.89 16.64
N GLN A 78 3.50 -6.94 15.37
CA GLN A 78 4.18 -7.76 14.38
C GLN A 78 5.64 -7.35 14.23
N TRP A 79 5.92 -6.05 14.08
CA TRP A 79 7.27 -5.54 13.93
C TRP A 79 8.12 -5.78 15.19
N LEU A 80 7.61 -5.44 16.37
CA LEU A 80 8.33 -5.63 17.63
C LEU A 80 8.63 -7.10 17.89
N ARG A 81 7.67 -7.99 17.61
CA ARG A 81 7.84 -9.45 17.79
C ARG A 81 8.85 -10.02 16.80
N ALA A 82 8.79 -9.61 15.54
CA ALA A 82 9.78 -10.02 14.54
C ALA A 82 11.19 -9.54 14.91
N LEU A 83 11.34 -8.27 15.29
CA LEU A 83 12.64 -7.69 15.66
C LEU A 83 13.23 -8.26 16.97
N SER A 84 12.38 -8.75 17.87
CA SER A 84 12.80 -9.37 19.14
C SER A 84 12.95 -10.90 19.06
N GLY A 85 12.73 -11.51 17.90
CA GLY A 85 12.78 -12.98 17.74
C GLY A 85 11.64 -13.72 18.47
N GLN A 86 10.54 -13.03 18.77
CA GLN A 86 9.37 -13.54 19.49
C GLN A 86 8.16 -13.69 18.56
N TYR A 87 8.38 -14.31 17.39
CA TYR A 87 7.38 -14.42 16.34
C TYR A 87 6.09 -15.07 16.85
N VAL A 88 4.96 -14.47 16.46
CA VAL A 88 3.63 -15.07 16.51
C VAL A 88 2.96 -14.82 15.17
N ASN A 89 1.96 -15.63 14.83
CA ASN A 89 1.23 -15.45 13.58
C ASN A 89 0.40 -14.15 13.58
N PHE A 90 -0.10 -13.79 12.40
CA PHE A 90 -0.92 -12.60 12.20
C PHE A 90 -2.15 -12.56 13.12
N TRP A 91 -2.82 -13.71 13.30
CA TRP A 91 -4.05 -13.83 14.07
C TRP A 91 -3.82 -13.47 15.55
N GLN A 92 -2.80 -14.06 16.17
CA GLN A 92 -2.46 -13.79 17.56
C GLN A 92 -2.02 -12.34 17.76
N ALA A 93 -1.16 -11.80 16.88
CA ALA A 93 -0.74 -10.39 16.99
C ALA A 93 -1.93 -9.41 16.83
N THR A 94 -2.91 -9.78 16.00
CA THR A 94 -4.13 -8.99 15.81
C THR A 94 -5.01 -9.01 17.05
N GLU A 95 -5.21 -10.18 17.67
CA GLU A 95 -5.96 -10.29 18.93
C GLU A 95 -5.25 -9.57 20.09
N ASP A 96 -3.94 -9.72 20.23
CA ASP A 96 -3.14 -9.01 21.23
C ASP A 96 -3.29 -7.49 21.09
N GLY A 97 -3.27 -6.99 19.85
CA GLY A 97 -3.50 -5.59 19.54
C GLY A 97 -4.90 -5.11 19.92
N LEU A 98 -5.93 -5.95 19.71
CA LEU A 98 -7.31 -5.65 20.09
C LEU A 98 -7.46 -5.55 21.61
N VAL A 99 -6.93 -6.54 22.33
CA VAL A 99 -6.97 -6.60 23.79
C VAL A 99 -6.26 -5.40 24.39
N TYR A 100 -5.09 -5.03 23.84
CA TYR A 100 -4.39 -3.82 24.28
C TYR A 100 -5.21 -2.55 24.04
N ALA A 101 -5.76 -2.38 22.83
CA ALA A 101 -6.52 -1.18 22.46
C ALA A 101 -7.78 -1.02 23.33
N ALA A 102 -8.50 -2.11 23.60
CA ALA A 102 -9.65 -2.10 24.49
C ALA A 102 -9.27 -1.70 25.92
N LYS A 103 -8.17 -2.25 26.46
CA LYS A 103 -7.65 -1.87 27.79
C LYS A 103 -7.26 -0.40 27.85
N GLN A 104 -6.54 0.11 26.85
CA GLN A 104 -6.14 1.51 26.75
C GLN A 104 -7.36 2.45 26.80
N LEU A 105 -8.44 2.06 26.14
CA LEU A 105 -9.68 2.84 26.05
C LEU A 105 -10.68 2.54 27.18
N LYS A 106 -10.31 1.68 28.14
CA LYS A 106 -11.17 1.23 29.25
C LYS A 106 -12.51 0.65 28.78
N LEU A 107 -12.47 -0.11 27.68
CA LEU A 107 -13.64 -0.79 27.12
C LEU A 107 -13.81 -2.18 27.75
N ASP A 108 -15.06 -2.54 28.03
CA ASP A 108 -15.42 -3.91 28.43
C ASP A 108 -15.46 -4.84 27.21
N LEU A 109 -14.31 -5.42 26.91
CA LEU A 109 -14.13 -6.39 25.82
C LEU A 109 -14.39 -7.80 26.34
N THR A 110 -15.66 -8.19 26.32
CA THR A 110 -16.08 -9.57 26.63
C THR A 110 -15.50 -10.57 25.61
N ILE A 111 -15.56 -11.86 25.94
CA ILE A 111 -15.08 -12.93 25.05
C ILE A 111 -15.85 -12.89 23.72
N GLU A 112 -17.17 -12.72 23.77
CA GLU A 112 -18.05 -12.71 22.62
C GLU A 112 -17.77 -11.51 21.70
N LYS A 113 -17.55 -10.31 22.29
CA LYS A 113 -17.19 -9.12 21.50
C LYS A 113 -15.82 -9.28 20.84
N ARG A 114 -14.85 -9.89 21.54
CA ARG A 114 -13.52 -10.18 21.00
C ARG A 114 -13.61 -11.13 19.82
N GLU A 115 -14.33 -12.22 19.97
CA GLU A 115 -14.54 -13.22 18.92
C GLU A 115 -15.22 -12.63 17.69
N GLN A 116 -16.29 -11.83 17.88
CA GLN A 116 -16.98 -11.15 16.77
C GLN A 116 -16.05 -10.21 16.01
N LEU A 117 -15.27 -9.39 16.71
CA LEU A 117 -14.32 -8.46 16.08
C LEU A 117 -13.22 -9.21 15.32
N MET A 118 -12.66 -10.26 15.92
CA MET A 118 -11.64 -11.09 15.27
C MET A 118 -12.21 -11.81 14.04
N ALA A 119 -13.41 -12.37 14.12
CA ALA A 119 -14.09 -13.02 13.00
C ALA A 119 -14.34 -12.07 11.82
N GLY A 120 -14.40 -10.75 12.05
CA GLY A 120 -14.46 -9.74 11.00
C GLY A 120 -13.29 -9.83 10.01
N TYR A 121 -12.09 -10.19 10.46
CA TYR A 121 -10.92 -10.37 9.59
C TYR A 121 -10.99 -11.62 8.69
N LEU A 122 -11.81 -12.62 9.04
CA LEU A 122 -11.97 -13.83 8.23
C LEU A 122 -12.99 -13.65 7.09
N ASN A 123 -13.80 -12.59 7.14
CA ASN A 123 -14.92 -12.36 6.23
C ASN A 123 -14.76 -11.06 5.41
N LEU A 124 -13.53 -10.58 5.25
CA LEU A 124 -13.26 -9.38 4.47
C LEU A 124 -13.66 -9.59 3.01
N LYS A 125 -14.34 -8.60 2.46
CA LYS A 125 -14.65 -8.55 1.02
C LYS A 125 -13.52 -7.82 0.30
N THR A 126 -13.33 -8.12 -0.98
CA THR A 126 -12.39 -7.40 -1.82
C THR A 126 -12.92 -6.00 -2.14
N TRP A 127 -12.02 -5.07 -2.47
CA TRP A 127 -12.43 -3.79 -3.06
C TRP A 127 -13.15 -4.01 -4.41
N PRO A 128 -14.07 -3.11 -4.82
CA PRO A 128 -14.87 -3.30 -6.04
C PRO A 128 -14.05 -3.40 -7.34
N ASP A 129 -12.88 -2.78 -7.36
CA ASP A 129 -11.96 -2.71 -8.49
C ASP A 129 -10.98 -3.89 -8.57
N VAL A 130 -10.85 -4.70 -7.51
CA VAL A 130 -9.90 -5.82 -7.45
C VAL A 130 -10.17 -6.85 -8.55
N ILE A 131 -11.42 -7.29 -8.72
CA ILE A 131 -11.74 -8.31 -9.73
C ILE A 131 -11.47 -7.77 -11.15
N PRO A 132 -12.01 -6.60 -11.55
CA PRO A 132 -11.70 -6.02 -12.86
C PRO A 132 -10.20 -5.76 -13.10
N ALA A 133 -9.44 -5.42 -12.06
CA ALA A 133 -8.00 -5.19 -12.18
C ALA A 133 -7.23 -6.50 -12.37
N LEU A 134 -7.56 -7.54 -11.60
CA LEU A 134 -6.91 -8.85 -11.72
C LEU A 134 -7.20 -9.54 -13.07
N GLU A 135 -8.37 -9.31 -13.66
CA GLU A 135 -8.72 -9.80 -15.00
C GLU A 135 -7.91 -9.15 -16.14
N GLN A 136 -7.21 -8.04 -15.87
CA GLN A 136 -6.39 -7.30 -16.85
C GLN A 136 -4.89 -7.60 -16.76
N LEU A 137 -4.46 -8.44 -15.80
CA LEU A 137 -3.05 -8.81 -15.58
C LEU A 137 -2.65 -10.06 -16.36
#